data_AF-A0A974P656-F1
#
_entry.id   AF-A0A974P656-F1
#
_cell.length_a   1.000
_cell.length_b   1.000
_cell.length_c   1.000
_cell.angle_alpha   90.00
_cell.angle_beta   90.00
_cell.angle_gamma   90.00
#
_symmetry.space_group_name_H-M   'P 1'
#
loop_
_entity.id
_entity.type
_entity.pdbx_description
1 polymer ?
#
loop_
_entity_poly.entity_id
_entity_poly.type
_entity_poly.pdbx_seq_one_letter_code
_entity_poly.pdbx_strand_id
1 'polypeptide(L)' 'MLRSAFMLIDDFGWTPQKALSVVAANPARSLGLDDRGEIAPGQRADLVRIARLTDGWPVPTEVWLKGVRTA' A
#
# COMPACT_ATOMS: atom_id res chain seq x y z
N MET A 1 1.29 -10.22 0.73
CA MET A 1 1.69 -9.10 1.62
C MET A 1 0.56 -8.12 1.89
N LEU A 2 -0.18 -7.62 0.89
CA LEU A 2 -1.28 -6.66 1.12
C LEU A 2 -2.33 -7.15 2.13
N ARG A 3 -2.78 -8.40 1.99
CA ARG A 3 -3.73 -9.02 2.93
C ARG A 3 -3.28 -8.89 4.40
N SER A 4 -2.00 -9.13 4.66
CA SER A 4 -1.43 -9.06 6.01
C SER A 4 -1.49 -7.66 6.61
N ALA A 5 -1.33 -6.60 5.79
CA ALA A 5 -1.51 -5.23 6.26
C ALA A 5 -2.96 -4.95 6.68
N PHE A 6 -3.94 -5.53 5.99
CA PHE A 6 -5.34 -5.41 6.41
C PHE A 6 -5.66 -6.25 7.64
N MET A 7 -5.07 -7.44 7.79
CA MET A 7 -5.17 -8.20 9.05
C MET A 7 -4.66 -7.39 10.25
N LEU A 8 -3.55 -6.64 10.10
CA LEU A 8 -3.07 -5.75 11.16
C LEU A 8 -4.11 -4.69 11.57
N ILE A 9 -4.92 -4.22 10.63
CA ILE A 9 -5.99 -3.25 10.89
C ILE A 9 -7.17 -3.96 11.59
N ASP A 10 -7.65 -5.05 10.99
CA ASP A 10 -8.91 -5.70 11.36
C ASP A 10 -8.78 -6.53 12.64
N ASP A 11 -7.72 -7.32 12.75
CA ASP A 11 -7.54 -8.30 13.82
C ASP A 11 -6.70 -7.76 14.98
N PHE A 12 -5.82 -6.78 14.70
CA PHE A 12 -4.84 -6.26 15.68
C PHE A 12 -5.05 -4.77 16.01
N GLY A 13 -6.04 -4.09 15.41
CA GLY A 13 -6.41 -2.71 15.73
C GLY A 13 -5.36 -1.66 15.37
N TRP A 14 -4.45 -1.95 14.44
CA TRP A 14 -3.50 -0.95 13.96
C TRP A 14 -4.19 0.12 13.14
N THR A 15 -3.66 1.34 13.18
CA THR A 15 -4.13 2.39 12.26
C THR A 15 -3.77 2.02 10.81
N PRO A 16 -4.60 2.39 9.83
CA PRO A 16 -4.33 2.11 8.42
C PRO A 16 -2.96 2.62 7.95
N GLN A 17 -2.56 3.82 8.40
CA GLN A 17 -1.27 4.43 8.05
C GLN A 17 -0.11 3.57 8.56
N LYS A 18 -0.19 3.11 9.82
CA LYS A 18 0.85 2.26 10.42
C LYS A 18 0.92 0.91 9.72
N ALA A 19 -0.22 0.26 9.47
CA ALA A 19 -0.26 -1.05 8.84
C ALA A 19 0.22 -1.02 7.38
N LEU A 20 -0.21 -0.03 6.58
CA LEU A 20 0.23 0.12 5.19
C LEU A 20 1.72 0.47 5.10
N SER A 21 2.27 1.20 6.08
CA SER A 21 3.71 1.48 6.11
C SER A 21 4.57 0.21 6.08
N VAL A 22 4.10 -0.90 6.67
CA VAL A 22 4.81 -2.19 6.73
C VAL A 22 5.02 -2.80 5.35
N VAL A 23 4.14 -2.50 4.39
CA VAL A 23 4.17 -3.07 3.03
C VAL A 23 4.50 -2.03 1.95
N ALA A 24 4.82 -0.80 2.33
CA ALA A 24 5.16 0.29 1.41
C ALA A 24 6.39 1.07 1.89
N ALA A 25 6.21 2.07 2.77
CA ALA A 25 7.29 2.98 3.15
C ALA A 25 8.44 2.31 3.94
N ASN A 26 8.15 1.35 4.80
CA ASN A 26 9.16 0.67 5.62
C ASN A 26 10.14 -0.16 4.78
N PRO A 27 9.71 -1.04 3.87
CA PRO A 27 10.65 -1.76 3.01
C PRO A 27 11.41 -0.83 2.05
N ALA A 28 10.79 0.24 1.54
CA ALA A 28 11.50 1.23 0.72
C ALA A 28 12.65 1.88 1.50
N ARG A 29 12.39 2.38 2.71
CA ARG A 29 13.43 2.95 3.59
C ARG A 29 14.49 1.95 3.99
N SER A 30 14.10 0.70 4.32
CA SER A 30 15.06 -0.34 4.70
C SER A 30 16.03 -0.70 3.57
N LEU A 31 15.65 -0.44 2.32
CA LEU A 31 16.46 -0.66 1.12
C LEU A 31 17.14 0.61 0.61
N GLY A 32 16.98 1.76 1.30
CA GLY A 32 17.52 3.04 0.85
C GLY A 32 16.86 3.59 -0.42
N LEU A 33 15.63 3.15 -0.72
CA LEU A 33 14.85 3.68 -1.84
C LEU A 33 14.10 4.91 -1.37
N ASP A 34 14.52 6.07 -1.85
CA ASP A 34 13.95 7.39 -1.55
C ASP A 34 12.93 7.87 -2.59
N ASP A 35 12.81 7.15 -3.71
CA ASP A 35 11.92 7.47 -4.81
C ASP A 35 10.54 6.79 -4.72
N ARG A 36 10.27 5.95 -3.71
CA ARG A 36 9.00 5.20 -3.61
C ARG A 36 8.59 4.87 -2.18
N GLY A 37 7.35 4.37 -2.05
CA GLY A 37 6.79 3.86 -0.79
C GLY A 37 5.87 4.86 -0.08
N GLU A 38 5.77 6.09 -0.60
CA GLU A 38 4.90 7.14 -0.10
C GLU A 38 4.16 7.85 -1.25
N ILE A 39 2.94 8.30 -1.00
CA ILE A 39 2.17 9.12 -1.95
C ILE A 39 2.46 10.59 -1.64
N ALA A 40 3.48 11.14 -2.30
CA ALA A 40 3.90 12.52 -2.14
C ALA A 40 4.46 13.09 -3.45
N PRO A 41 4.45 14.43 -3.64
CA PRO A 41 5.12 15.06 -4.79
C PRO A 41 6.59 14.65 -4.88
N GLY A 42 7.08 14.37 -6.10
CA GLY A 42 8.45 13.92 -6.35
C GLY A 42 8.69 12.42 -6.15
N GLN A 43 7.74 11.68 -5.59
CA GLN A 43 7.79 10.23 -5.51
C GLN A 43 7.32 9.56 -6.81
N ARG A 44 7.81 8.36 -7.05
CA ARG A 44 7.41 7.52 -8.18
C ARG A 44 5.95 7.11 -8.03
N ALA A 45 5.18 7.27 -9.11
CA ALA A 45 3.75 6.96 -9.16
C ALA A 45 3.47 5.45 -9.32
N ASP A 46 3.96 4.64 -8.38
CA ASP A 46 3.59 3.24 -8.22
C ASP A 46 2.44 3.16 -7.20
N LEU A 47 1.22 2.98 -7.69
CA LEU A 47 0.00 3.11 -6.89
C LEU A 47 -0.87 1.86 -7.01
N VAL A 48 -1.61 1.55 -5.96
CA VAL A 48 -2.65 0.51 -5.96
C VAL A 48 -3.92 1.09 -5.35
N ARG A 49 -5.02 1.07 -6.09
CA ARG A 49 -6.34 1.42 -5.56
C ARG A 49 -7.01 0.17 -5.00
N ILE A 50 -7.46 0.23 -3.76
CA ILE A 50 -8.00 -0.93 -3.06
C ILE A 50 -9.46 -0.67 -2.70
N ALA A 51 -10.34 -1.61 -3.05
CA ALA A 51 -11.70 -1.63 -2.54
C ALA A 51 -11.74 -2.48 -1.27
N ARG A 52 -12.37 -1.93 -0.23
CA ARG A 52 -12.71 -2.68 1.00
C ARG A 52 -14.18 -3.02 0.93
N LEU A 53 -14.48 -4.30 0.79
CA LEU A 53 -15.84 -4.81 0.87
C LEU A 53 -16.22 -4.91 2.34
N THR A 54 -17.50 -4.69 2.65
CA THR A 54 -18.04 -4.82 4.03
C THR A 54 -17.75 -6.20 4.60
N ASP A 55 -17.85 -7.22 3.73
CA ASP A 55 -17.46 -8.59 4.00
C ASP A 55 -16.45 -9.03 2.93
N GLY A 56 -15.17 -9.19 3.31
CA GLY A 56 -14.18 -9.79 2.43
C GLY A 56 -12.79 -9.19 2.49
N TRP A 57 -11.88 -9.85 1.78
CA TRP A 57 -10.49 -9.42 1.69
C TRP A 57 -10.34 -8.13 0.88
N PRO A 58 -9.31 -7.31 1.17
CA PRO A 58 -8.98 -6.15 0.34
C PRO A 58 -8.71 -6.58 -1.10
N VAL A 59 -9.42 -5.97 -2.05
CA VAL A 59 -9.25 -6.27 -3.48
C VAL A 59 -8.57 -5.09 -4.17
N PRO A 60 -7.38 -5.29 -4.76
CA PRO A 60 -6.80 -4.33 -5.71
C PRO A 60 -7.75 -4.16 -6.91
N THR A 61 -8.18 -2.93 -7.16
CA THR A 61 -9.07 -2.59 -8.27
C THR A 61 -8.34 -1.95 -9.43
N GLU A 62 -7.25 -1.24 -9.16
CA GLU A 62 -6.40 -0.60 -10.18
C GLU A 62 -4.95 -0.60 -9.71
N VAL A 63 -4.03 -0.75 -10.65
CA VAL A 63 -2.58 -0.72 -10.40
C VAL A 63 -1.89 0.19 -11.40
N TRP A 64 -1.06 1.10 -10.90
CA TRP A 64 -0.18 1.94 -11.69
C TRP A 64 1.27 1.64 -11.39
N LEU A 65 2.08 1.61 -12.44
CA LEU A 65 3.54 1.53 -12.37
C LEU A 65 4.11 2.74 -13.08
N LYS A 66 4.87 3.58 -12.38
CA LYS A 66 5.44 4.84 -12.90
C LYS A 66 4.39 5.72 -13.61
N GLY A 67 3.18 5.78 -13.04
CA GLY A 67 2.07 6.58 -13.56
C GLY A 67 1.29 5.93 -14.72
N VAL A 68 1.72 4.77 -15.21
CA VAL A 68 1.01 4.03 -16.26
C VAL A 68 0.09 3.00 -15.63
N ARG A 69 -1.19 3.00 -16.00
CA ARG A 69 -2.18 2.01 -15.54
C ARG A 69 -1.86 0.66 -16.21
N THR A 70 -1.75 -0.39 -15.42
CA THR A 70 -1.33 -1.74 -15.87
C THR A 70 -2.37 -2.82 -15.63
N ALA A 71 -3.27 -2.61 -14.66
CA ALA A 71 -4.42 -3.45 -14.35
C ALA A 71 -5.57 -2.56 -13.84
#